data_AF-Q944D1-F1
#
_entry.id   AF-Q944D1-F1
#
_cell.length_a   1.000
_cell.length_b   1.000
_cell.length_c   1.000
_cell.angle_alpha   90.00
_cell.angle_beta   90.00
_cell.angle_gamma   90.00
#
_symmetry.space_group_name_H-M   'P 1'
#
loop_
_entity.id
_entity.type
_entity.pdbx_description
1 polymer ?
#
loop_
_entity_poly.entity_id
_entity_poly.type
_entity_poly.pdbx_seq_one_letter_code
_entity_poly.pdbx_strand_id
1 'polypeptide(L)'
;FVQQWPPTTCRVRGKCSNPRPIQIFTIHGLWPSNYSNPTTPSNCIGSQFKESMVSPRLRSKLKRSWPNVEGSNDTRFWEGEWNKHGT
;
A
#
# COMPACT_ATOMS: atom_id res chain seq x y z
N PHE A 1 6.04 -3.39 -9.47
CA PHE A 1 5.76 -3.97 -8.14
C PHE A 1 6.75 -3.39 -7.15
N VAL A 2 6.26 -2.71 -6.12
CA VAL A 2 7.10 -2.00 -5.14
C VAL A 2 6.91 -2.62 -3.77
N GLN A 3 8.03 -2.93 -3.12
CA GLN A 3 8.08 -3.43 -1.76
C GLN A 3 8.75 -2.39 -0.85
N GLN A 4 8.42 -2.45 0.43
CA GLN A 4 9.03 -1.62 1.46
C GLN A 4 9.59 -2.49 2.58
N TRP A 5 10.64 -1.98 3.22
CA TRP A 5 11.22 -2.60 4.41
C TRP A 5 10.74 -1.84 5.65
N PRO A 6 9.82 -2.41 6.45
CA PRO A 6 9.16 -1.66 7.52
C PRO A 6 10.10 -0.98 8.51
N PRO A 7 11.21 -1.61 8.96
CA PRO A 7 12.17 -0.95 9.84
C PRO A 7 12.82 0.30 9.24
N THR A 8 13.13 0.31 7.94
CA THR A 8 13.72 1.50 7.29
C THR A 8 12.68 2.57 7.06
N THR A 9 11.49 2.21 6.56
CA THR A 9 10.38 3.17 6.35
C THR A 9 10.04 3.89 7.65
N CYS A 10 9.88 3.15 8.75
CA CYS A 10 9.54 3.77 10.04
C CYS A 10 10.67 4.66 10.57
N ARG A 11 11.94 4.25 10.42
CA ARG A 11 13.10 5.06 10.80
C ARG A 11 13.18 6.38 10.02
N VAL A 12 12.96 6.35 8.71
CA VAL A 12 13.05 7.54 7.84
C VAL A 12 11.86 8.48 8.07
N ARG A 13 10.66 7.94 8.29
CA ARG A 13 9.43 8.73 8.46
C ARG A 13 9.21 9.22 9.89
N GLY A 14 9.99 8.74 10.86
CA GLY A 14 9.81 9.05 12.29
C GLY A 14 8.48 8.54 12.87
N LYS A 15 7.81 7.62 12.16
CA LYS A 15 6.51 7.06 12.52
C LYS A 15 6.65 5.55 12.56
N CYS A 16 6.73 5.01 13.76
CA CYS A 16 6.87 3.57 13.98
C CYS A 16 5.64 3.06 14.71
N SER A 17 5.00 2.05 14.13
CA SER A 17 3.96 1.29 14.80
C SER A 17 4.59 0.57 15.99
N ASN A 18 3.91 0.61 17.14
CA ASN A 18 4.15 -0.30 18.27
C ASN A 18 3.07 -1.39 18.20
N PRO A 19 3.42 -2.68 18.22
CA PRO A 19 4.75 -3.27 18.46
C PRO A 19 5.70 -3.17 17.26
N ARG A 20 6.98 -3.52 17.51
CA ARG A 20 8.13 -3.43 16.60
C ARG A 20 7.76 -3.77 15.14
N PRO A 21 8.24 -2.99 14.14
CA PRO A 21 7.90 -3.22 12.74
C PRO A 21 8.23 -4.64 12.29
N ILE A 22 7.36 -5.21 11.46
CA ILE A 22 7.54 -6.55 10.90
C ILE A 22 8.85 -6.58 10.10
N GLN A 23 9.68 -7.59 10.34
CA GLN A 23 11.00 -7.74 9.70
C GLN A 23 10.92 -8.62 8.45
N ILE A 24 9.96 -8.32 7.58
CA ILE A 24 9.82 -8.92 6.24
C ILE A 24 9.54 -7.80 5.25
N PHE A 25 9.87 -7.99 3.97
CA PHE A 25 9.39 -7.09 2.94
C PHE A 25 7.87 -7.15 2.88
N THR A 26 7.24 -5.98 2.92
CA THR A 26 5.81 -5.82 2.70
C THR A 26 5.56 -5.09 1.40
N ILE A 27 4.38 -5.26 0.84
CA ILE A 27 3.95 -4.56 -0.36
C ILE A 27 3.82 -3.06 0.01
N HIS A 28 4.33 -2.20 -0.87
CA HIS A 28 3.96 -0.78 -0.86
C HIS A 28 2.85 -0.55 -1.87
N GLY A 29 3.04 -1.02 -3.10
CA GLY A 29 2.02 -0.89 -4.13
C GLY A 29 2.36 -1.57 -5.45
N LEU A 30 1.35 -1.62 -6.31
CA LEU A 30 1.45 -2.00 -7.70
C LEU A 30 1.15 -0.76 -8.52
N TRP A 31 2.19 -0.18 -9.11
CA TRP A 31 2.08 1.08 -9.83
C TRP A 31 2.22 0.83 -11.32
N PRO A 32 1.26 1.26 -12.15
CA PRO A 32 1.41 1.31 -13.60
C PRO A 32 2.62 2.17 -13.95
N SER A 33 3.41 1.74 -14.92
CA SER A 33 4.58 2.50 -15.38
C SER A 33 4.61 2.51 -16.90
N ASN A 34 4.86 3.67 -17.49
CA ASN A 34 5.13 3.78 -18.92
C ASN A 34 6.64 3.82 -19.11
N TYR A 35 7.22 2.82 -19.79
CA TYR A 35 8.66 2.80 -20.05
C TYR A 35 9.08 3.98 -20.96
N SER A 36 8.23 4.33 -21.92
CA SER A 36 8.52 5.33 -22.94
C SER A 36 8.22 6.76 -22.50
N ASN A 37 7.49 6.96 -21.40
CA ASN A 37 7.19 8.27 -20.84
C ASN A 37 7.46 8.24 -19.33
N PRO A 38 8.36 9.10 -18.80
CA PRO A 38 8.72 9.09 -17.38
C PRO A 38 7.57 9.42 -16.42
N THR A 39 6.44 9.91 -16.95
CA THR A 39 5.25 10.20 -16.15
C THR A 39 4.49 8.92 -15.83
N THR A 40 4.57 8.49 -14.57
CA THR A 40 3.82 7.38 -14.02
C THR A 40 2.32 7.73 -14.02
N PRO A 41 1.45 6.96 -14.71
CA PRO A 41 0.00 7.18 -14.64
C PRO A 41 -0.46 7.17 -13.19
N SER A 42 -1.26 8.16 -12.81
CA SER A 42 -1.82 8.24 -11.46
C SER A 42 -3.13 9.01 -11.43
N ASN A 43 -4.00 8.70 -10.46
CA ASN A 43 -5.31 9.30 -10.26
C ASN A 43 -6.19 9.23 -11.51
N CYS A 44 -6.14 8.10 -12.24
CA CYS A 44 -6.94 7.90 -13.43
C CYS A 44 -8.44 7.83 -13.07
N ILE A 45 -9.29 8.18 -14.04
CA ILE A 45 -10.75 8.06 -13.89
C ILE A 45 -11.10 6.57 -13.89
N GLY A 46 -11.55 6.07 -12.74
CA GLY A 46 -11.88 4.67 -12.56
C GLY A 46 -12.79 4.43 -11.35
N SER A 47 -13.08 3.16 -11.07
CA SER A 47 -13.88 2.77 -9.92
C SER A 47 -13.15 3.13 -8.62
N GLN A 48 -13.81 3.86 -7.74
CA GLN A 48 -13.24 4.18 -6.42
C GLN A 48 -13.16 2.93 -5.56
N PHE A 49 -12.16 2.90 -4.67
CA PHE A 49 -12.00 1.83 -3.71
C PHE A 49 -13.28 1.66 -2.89
N LYS A 50 -13.74 0.41 -2.80
CA LYS A 50 -14.82 0.03 -1.91
C LYS A 50 -14.35 -1.13 -1.10
N GLU A 51 -14.21 -0.92 0.20
CA GLU A 51 -13.74 -1.96 1.12
C GLU A 51 -14.58 -3.25 0.98
N SER A 52 -15.89 -3.14 0.77
CA SER A 52 -16.81 -4.27 0.53
C SER A 52 -16.44 -5.17 -0.65
N MET A 53 -15.69 -4.65 -1.65
CA MET A 53 -15.22 -5.44 -2.80
C MET A 53 -14.01 -6.32 -2.45
N VAL A 54 -13.33 -6.04 -1.33
CA VAL A 54 -12.22 -6.86 -0.85
C VAL A 54 -12.79 -7.96 0.04
N SER A 55 -12.80 -9.20 -0.47
CA SER A 55 -13.33 -10.35 0.26
C SER A 55 -12.65 -10.53 1.63
N PRO A 56 -13.35 -11.06 2.66
CA PRO A 56 -12.77 -11.30 3.98
C PRO A 56 -11.48 -12.15 3.96
N ARG A 57 -11.43 -13.14 3.05
CA ARG A 57 -10.26 -13.99 2.83
C ARG A 57 -9.07 -13.18 2.29
N LEU A 58 -9.31 -12.27 1.33
CA LEU A 58 -8.27 -11.42 0.79
C LEU A 58 -7.78 -10.40 1.82
N ARG A 59 -8.69 -9.74 2.56
CA ARG A 59 -8.32 -8.79 3.63
C ARG A 59 -7.38 -9.40 4.65
N SER A 60 -7.63 -10.66 5.03
CA SER A 60 -6.77 -11.38 5.97
C SER A 60 -5.34 -11.58 5.45
N LYS A 61 -5.16 -11.74 4.13
CA LYS A 61 -3.85 -11.79 3.49
C LYS A 61 -3.22 -10.39 3.42
N LEU A 62 -4.01 -9.38 3.04
CA LEU A 62 -3.55 -7.99 2.93
C LEU A 62 -3.03 -7.43 4.25
N LYS A 63 -3.71 -7.71 5.38
CA LYS A 63 -3.23 -7.30 6.72
C LYS A 63 -1.83 -7.82 7.07
N ARG A 64 -1.41 -8.95 6.49
CA ARG A 64 -0.08 -9.52 6.72
C ARG A 64 0.95 -9.03 5.71
N SER A 65 0.56 -8.95 4.44
CA SER A 65 1.51 -8.74 3.33
C SER A 65 1.54 -7.30 2.82
N TRP A 66 0.49 -6.52 3.07
CA TRP A 66 0.34 -5.12 2.64
C TRP A 66 -0.17 -4.20 3.78
N PRO A 67 0.44 -4.21 4.98
CA PRO A 67 0.04 -3.33 6.07
C PRO A 67 0.44 -1.87 5.82
N ASN A 68 -0.26 -0.95 6.49
CA ASN A 68 0.22 0.40 6.67
C ASN A 68 1.38 0.41 7.67
N VAL A 69 2.59 0.67 7.18
CA VAL A 69 3.81 0.68 8.01
C VAL A 69 3.95 1.98 8.81
N GLU A 70 3.34 3.07 8.34
CA GLU A 70 3.48 4.41 8.94
C GLU A 70 2.34 4.73 9.95
N GLY A 71 1.36 3.84 10.10
CA GLY A 71 0.19 4.04 10.94
C GLY A 71 -0.58 2.75 11.21
N SER A 72 -1.80 2.86 11.73
CA SER A 72 -2.63 1.70 12.12
C SER A 72 -3.80 1.41 11.17
N ASN A 73 -4.06 2.30 10.21
CA ASN A 73 -5.21 2.17 9.30
C ASN A 73 -4.76 1.61 7.95
N ASP A 74 -4.82 0.28 7.84
CA ASP A 74 -4.52 -0.45 6.61
C ASP A 74 -5.52 -0.13 5.49
N THR A 75 -6.81 -0.07 5.80
CA THR A 75 -7.87 0.17 4.81
C THR A 75 -7.68 1.51 4.11
N ARG A 76 -7.36 2.57 4.86
CA ARG A 76 -7.06 3.90 4.29
C ARG A 76 -5.81 3.88 3.41
N PHE A 77 -4.82 3.06 3.74
CA PHE A 77 -3.64 2.90 2.91
C PHE A 77 -3.97 2.18 1.59
N TRP A 78 -4.74 1.08 1.65
CA TRP A 78 -5.19 0.37 0.44
C TRP A 78 -6.06 1.25 -0.46
N GLU A 79 -6.94 2.06 0.13
CA GLU A 79 -7.75 3.03 -0.59
C GLU A 79 -6.89 4.05 -1.34
N GLY A 80 -5.88 4.62 -0.69
CA GLY A 80 -4.97 5.58 -1.31
C GLY A 80 -4.19 4.97 -2.47
N GLU A 81 -3.65 3.75 -2.28
CA GLU A 81 -2.93 3.04 -3.32
C GLU A 81 -3.84 2.67 -4.50
N TRP A 82 -5.07 2.22 -4.23
CA TRP A 82 -6.04 1.90 -5.29
C TRP A 82 -6.47 3.15 -6.06
N ASN A 83 -6.95 4.19 -5.38
CA ASN A 83 -7.48 5.39 -6.03
C ASN A 83 -6.40 6.15 -6.81
N LYS A 84 -5.13 6.02 -6.43
CA LYS A 84 -4.02 6.67 -7.09
C LYS A 84 -3.39 5.81 -8.20
N HIS A 85 -3.28 4.50 -8.01
CA HIS A 85 -2.49 3.64 -8.90
C HIS A 85 -3.27 2.45 -9.49
N GLY A 86 -4.38 2.05 -8.86
CA GLY A 86 -5.22 0.94 -9.34
C GLY A 86 -6.34 1.37 -10.29
N THR A 87 -6.65 2.67 -10.36
CA THR A 87 -7.63 3.23 -11.29
C THR A 87 -7.09 3.47 -12.69
#